data_AF-A0A2P4QGD0-F1
#
_entry.id   AF-A0A2P4QGD0-F1
#
_cell.length_a   1.000
_cell.length_b   1.000
_cell.length_c   1.000
_cell.angle_alpha   90.00
_cell.angle_beta   90.00
_cell.angle_gamma   90.00
#
_symmetry.space_group_name_H-M   'P 1'
#
loop_
_entity.id
_entity.type
_entity.pdbx_description
1 polymer ?
#
loop_
_entity_poly.entity_id
_entity_poly.type
_entity_poly.pdbx_seq_one_letter_code
_entity_poly.pdbx_strand_id
1 'polypeptide(L)' 'MAELCAVFFSVGNIKSIRKRKRESNPFFLFRNDMREKAQKKLKMTELSKTASDSWKLLSEENKAK' A
#
# COMPACT_ATOMS: atom_id res chain seq x y z
N MET A 1 -6.85 -25.56 -23.24
CA MET A 1 -6.08 -24.35 -22.88
C MET A 1 -6.74 -23.62 -21.70
N ALA A 2 -6.94 -24.29 -20.56
CA ALA A 2 -7.72 -23.74 -19.43
C ALA A 2 -7.14 -24.07 -18.04
N GLU A 3 -5.83 -24.32 -17.93
CA GLU A 3 -5.22 -24.75 -16.66
C GLU A 3 -4.08 -23.87 -16.12
N LEU A 4 -3.74 -22.74 -16.76
CA LEU A 4 -2.51 -21.99 -16.43
C LEU A 4 -2.71 -20.61 -15.79
N CYS A 5 -3.80 -20.36 -15.06
CA CYS A 5 -3.95 -19.09 -14.32
C CYS A 5 -4.32 -19.25 -12.84
N ALA A 6 -3.91 -20.37 -12.23
CA ALA A 6 -4.00 -20.59 -10.78
C ALA A 6 -2.66 -20.37 -10.05
N VAL A 7 -1.67 -19.76 -10.70
CA VAL A 7 -0.32 -19.60 -10.15
C VAL A 7 -0.02 -18.11 -10.03
N PHE A 8 -0.21 -17.52 -8.84
CA PHE A 8 0.77 -16.61 -8.19
C PHE A 8 0.33 -15.95 -6.87
N PHE A 9 -0.62 -16.52 -6.11
CA PHE A 9 -0.87 -16.05 -4.74
C PHE A 9 -0.68 -17.16 -3.71
N SER A 10 0.46 -17.85 -3.79
CA SER A 10 0.92 -18.68 -2.68
C SER A 10 1.64 -17.78 -1.68
N VAL A 11 0.91 -17.51 -0.60
CA VAL A 11 1.31 -16.77 0.59
C VAL A 11 2.69 -17.25 1.07
N GLY A 12 3.69 -16.39 0.92
CA GLY A 12 5.05 -16.64 1.37
C GLY A 12 5.12 -16.77 2.90
N ASN A 13 5.45 -17.99 3.34
CA ASN A 13 6.38 -18.32 4.43
C ASN A 13 6.13 -17.64 5.80
N ILE A 14 5.32 -18.31 6.63
CA ILE A 14 5.02 -18.03 8.04
C ILE A 14 6.25 -18.35 8.94
N LYS A 15 7.42 -17.78 8.66
CA LYS A 15 8.64 -17.97 9.48
C LYS A 15 9.18 -16.70 10.12
N SER A 16 8.52 -15.54 9.95
CA SER A 16 8.99 -14.24 10.47
C SER A 16 8.27 -13.74 11.73
N ILE A 17 7.44 -14.57 12.39
CA ILE A 17 6.60 -14.21 13.55
C ILE A 17 7.38 -13.64 14.76
N ARG A 18 8.71 -13.77 14.83
CA ARG A 18 9.50 -13.33 15.99
C ARG A 18 10.22 -11.99 15.84
N LYS A 19 10.10 -11.30 14.69
CA LYS A 19 10.67 -9.96 14.53
C LYS A 19 9.54 -8.95 14.52
N ARG A 20 9.60 -7.96 15.42
CA ARG A 20 8.67 -6.82 15.39
C ARG A 20 8.76 -6.19 14.00
N LYS A 21 7.62 -6.13 13.29
CA LYS A 21 7.53 -5.38 12.05
C LYS A 21 7.84 -3.92 12.40
N ARG A 22 8.61 -3.24 11.54
CA ARG A 22 8.92 -1.82 11.72
C ARG A 22 7.61 -1.02 11.72
N GLU A 23 7.61 0.08 12.45
CA GLU A 23 6.51 1.04 12.39
C GLU A 23 6.33 1.52 10.94
N SER A 24 5.09 1.74 10.54
CA SER A 24 4.78 2.16 9.17
C SER A 24 5.27 3.58 8.97
N ASN A 25 5.99 3.83 7.88
CA ASN A 25 6.40 5.19 7.53
C ASN A 25 5.15 6.07 7.31
N PRO A 26 5.16 7.35 7.74
CA PRO A 26 4.06 8.31 7.56
C PRO A 26 3.42 8.30 6.16
N PHE A 27 4.22 8.12 5.10
CA PHE A 27 3.69 8.01 3.73
C PHE A 27 2.76 6.79 3.53
N PHE A 28 3.08 5.65 4.16
CA PHE A 28 2.23 4.46 4.09
C PHE A 28 0.92 4.64 4.85
N LEU A 29 0.93 5.38 5.97
CA LEU A 29 -0.29 5.73 6.69
C LEU A 29 -1.18 6.63 5.81
N PHE A 30 -0.61 7.69 5.26
CA PHE A 30 -1.30 8.58 4.32
C PHE A 30 -1.90 7.85 3.12
N ARG A 31 -1.13 6.97 2.48
CA ARG A 31 -1.60 6.16 1.35
C ARG A 31 -2.71 5.18 1.77
N ASN A 32 -2.64 4.61 2.98
CA ASN A 32 -3.68 3.72 3.49
C ASN A 32 -5.00 4.48 3.68
N ASP A 33 -4.96 5.68 4.24
CA ASP A 33 -6.15 6.53 4.39
C ASP A 33 -6.76 6.88 3.03
N MET A 34 -5.93 7.17 2.03
CA MET A 34 -6.39 7.37 0.65
C MET A 34 -7.02 6.11 0.07
N ARG A 35 -6.49 4.92 0.40
CA ARG A 35 -7.06 3.64 -0.03
C ARG A 35 -8.40 3.35 0.63
N GLU A 36 -8.58 3.68 1.90
CA GLU A 36 -9.86 3.51 2.59
C GLU A 36 -10.94 4.43 2.01
N LYS A 37 -10.56 5.65 1.61
CA LYS A 37 -11.46 6.62 0.98
C LYS A 37 -11.71 6.35 -0.51
N ALA A 38 -10.83 5.61 -1.18
CA ALA A 38 -10.94 5.31 -2.60
C ALA A 38 -12.01 4.24 -2.89
N GLN A 39 -12.67 4.35 -4.05
CA GLN A 39 -13.60 3.33 -4.51
C GLN A 39 -12.88 2.00 -4.78
N LYS A 40 -13.50 0.87 -4.40
CA LYS A 40 -12.92 -0.50 -4.45
C LYS A 40 -12.44 -0.96 -5.83
N LYS A 41 -12.74 -0.25 -6.92
CA LYS A 41 -12.34 -0.59 -8.29
C LYS A 41 -11.02 0.05 -8.74
N LEU A 42 -10.39 0.90 -7.92
CA LEU A 42 -9.16 1.57 -8.31
C LEU A 42 -7.96 0.62 -8.26
N LYS A 43 -7.13 0.62 -9.32
CA LYS A 43 -5.91 -0.17 -9.33
C LYS A 43 -4.90 0.40 -8.34
N MET A 44 -4.20 -0.48 -7.63
CA MET A 44 -3.21 -0.08 -6.62
C MET A 44 -2.06 0.76 -7.21
N THR A 45 -1.76 0.57 -8.49
CA THR A 45 -0.75 1.33 -9.23
C THR A 45 -1.13 2.79 -9.41
N GLU A 46 -2.38 3.06 -9.78
CA GLU A 46 -2.92 4.42 -9.95
C GLU A 46 -2.98 5.12 -8.59
N LEU A 47 -3.47 4.44 -7.57
CA LEU A 47 -3.53 4.96 -6.21
C LEU A 47 -2.14 5.37 -5.71
N SER A 48 -1.12 4.55 -5.97
CA SER A 48 0.24 4.84 -5.53
C SER A 48 0.83 6.06 -6.24
N LYS A 49 0.52 6.26 -7.53
CA LYS A 49 0.93 7.46 -8.27
C LYS A 49 0.27 8.70 -7.69
N THR A 50 -1.06 8.70 -7.56
CA THR A 50 -1.82 9.82 -6.99
C THR A 50 -1.40 10.14 -5.56
N ALA A 51 -1.15 9.12 -4.74
CA ALA A 51 -0.66 9.31 -3.36
C ALA A 51 0.74 9.93 -3.34
N SER A 52 1.63 9.53 -4.24
CA SER A 52 2.98 10.10 -4.33
C SER A 52 2.95 11.58 -4.76
N ASP A 53 2.10 11.92 -5.73
CA ASP A 53 1.94 13.30 -6.20
C ASP A 53 1.30 14.17 -5.12
N SER A 54 0.24 13.67 -4.47
CA SER A 54 -0.40 14.35 -3.34
C SER A 54 0.57 14.54 -2.18
N TRP A 55 1.39 13.54 -1.88
CA TRP A 55 2.41 13.62 -0.83
C TRP A 55 3.46 14.69 -1.15
N LYS A 56 3.90 14.84 -2.41
CA LYS A 56 4.83 15.92 -2.79
C LYS A 56 4.20 17.30 -2.59
N LEU A 57 2.92 17.44 -2.92
CA LEU A 57 2.14 18.68 -2.80
C LEU A 57 1.74 19.02 -1.36
N LEU A 58 1.74 18.06 -0.44
CA LEU A 58 1.50 18.31 0.99
C LEU A 58 2.63 19.18 1.58
N SER A 59 2.26 20.21 2.34
CA SER A 59 3.19 20.98 3.18
C SER A 59 3.84 20.07 4.24
N GLU A 60 5.06 20.43 4.67
CA GLU A 60 5.84 19.64 5.65
C GLU A 60 5.08 19.42 6.97
N GLU A 61 4.24 20.37 7.37
CA GLU A 61 3.37 20.30 8.55
C GLU A 61 2.35 19.16 8.50
N ASN A 62 1.89 18.76 7.30
CA ASN A 62 0.94 17.67 7.14
C ASN A 62 1.62 16.30 6.92
N LYS A 63 2.92 16.29 6.63
CA LYS A 63 3.73 15.06 6.50
C LYS A 63 4.21 14.51 7.84
N ALA A 64 4.23 15.36 8.88
CA ALA A 64 4.70 15.05 10.21
C ALA A 64 3.61 14.56 11.19
N LYS A 65 2.34 14.53 10.74
CA LYS A 65 1.23 13.91 11.46
C LYS A 65 1.13 12.43 11.14
#